data_AF-A0A936LKF8-F1
#
_entry.id   AF-A0A936LKF8-F1
#
_cell.length_a   1.000
_cell.length_b   1.000
_cell.length_c   1.000
_cell.angle_alpha   90.00
_cell.angle_beta   90.00
_cell.angle_gamma   90.00
#
_symmetry.space_group_name_H-M   'P 1'
#
loop_
_entity.id
_entity.type
_entity.pdbx_description
1 polymer ?
#
loop_
_entity_poly.entity_id
_entity_poly.type
_entity_poly.pdbx_seq_one_letter_code
_entity_poly.pdbx_strand_id
1 'polypeptide(L)' 'MTPGVYTYTVTGVAPCVNATATVTVTENAATDAGTNGTLDLCSNGASSSLFAQLGGTPQAGGAWSGPSAVVGGNY' A
#
# COMPACT_ATOMS: atom_id res chain seq x y z
N MET A 1 -7.01 -9.59 -12.18
CA MET A 1 -7.76 -10.65 -11.46
C MET A 1 -8.00 -10.12 -10.06
N THR A 2 -9.23 -10.12 -9.59
CA THR A 2 -9.54 -9.70 -8.21
C THR A 2 -9.13 -10.79 -7.22
N PRO A 3 -8.70 -10.46 -6.00
CA PRO A 3 -8.53 -11.45 -4.95
C PRO A 3 -9.85 -12.20 -4.72
N GLY A 4 -9.74 -13.50 -4.44
CA GLY A 4 -10.91 -14.38 -4.35
C GLY A 4 -10.58 -15.86 -4.53
N VAL A 5 -11.60 -16.70 -4.35
CA VAL A 5 -11.49 -18.14 -4.56
C VAL A 5 -11.95 -18.48 -5.97
N TYR A 6 -11.06 -19.09 -6.74
CA TYR A 6 -11.32 -19.54 -8.10
C TYR A 6 -11.38 -21.06 -8.11
N THR A 7 -12.49 -21.62 -8.61
CA THR A 7 -12.65 -23.07 -8.74
C THR A 7 -12.45 -23.46 -10.21
N TYR A 8 -11.48 -24.32 -10.45
CA TYR A 8 -11.26 -24.96 -11.74
C TYR A 8 -11.93 -26.34 -11.74
N THR A 9 -12.73 -26.63 -12.76
CA THR A 9 -13.40 -27.92 -12.93
C THR A 9 -12.91 -28.57 -14.23
N VAL A 10 -12.42 -29.79 -14.12
CA VAL A 10 -12.14 -30.66 -15.26
C VAL A 10 -13.31 -31.60 -15.44
N THR A 11 -14.02 -31.47 -16.56
CA THR A 11 -15.13 -32.36 -16.89
C THR A 11 -14.59 -33.76 -17.22
N GLY A 12 -15.08 -34.77 -16.52
CA GLY A 12 -14.74 -36.17 -16.76
C GLY A 12 -15.46 -36.72 -17.99
N VAL A 13 -14.81 -37.62 -18.72
CA VAL A 13 -15.43 -38.45 -19.75
C VAL A 13 -15.67 -39.83 -19.15
N ALA A 14 -16.84 -40.41 -19.40
CA ALA A 14 -17.24 -41.69 -18.81
C ALA A 14 -16.15 -42.76 -18.99
N PRO A 15 -15.80 -43.52 -17.93
CA PRO A 15 -16.47 -43.62 -16.63
C PRO A 15 -16.03 -42.60 -15.56
N CYS A 16 -15.15 -41.66 -15.89
CA CYS A 16 -14.60 -40.73 -14.91
C CYS A 16 -15.59 -39.62 -14.54
N VAL A 17 -15.68 -39.30 -13.25
CA VAL A 17 -16.40 -38.12 -12.74
C VAL A 17 -15.59 -36.84 -12.94
N ASN A 18 -16.23 -35.68 -12.81
CA ASN A 18 -15.54 -34.39 -12.85
C ASN A 18 -14.58 -34.25 -11.67
N ALA A 19 -13.42 -33.65 -11.92
CA ALA A 19 -12.48 -33.25 -10.88
C ALA A 19 -12.54 -31.74 -10.68
N THR A 20 -12.33 -31.28 -9.45
CA THR A 20 -12.28 -29.84 -9.15
C THR A 20 -11.02 -29.51 -8.35
N ALA A 21 -10.51 -28.29 -8.55
CA ALA A 21 -9.40 -27.73 -7.78
C ALA A 21 -9.74 -26.27 -7.43
N THR A 22 -9.40 -25.85 -6.23
CA THR A 22 -9.61 -24.47 -5.77
C THR A 22 -8.26 -23.75 -5.66
N VAL A 23 -8.24 -22.50 -6.14
CA VAL A 23 -7.10 -21.59 -6.04
C VAL A 23 -7.55 -20.35 -5.29
N THR A 24 -6.92 -20.09 -4.15
CA THR A 24 -7.14 -18.85 -3.40
C THR A 24 -6.13 -17.81 -3.85
N VAL A 25 -6.63 -16.72 -4.44
CA VAL A 25 -5.81 -15.55 -4.81
C VAL A 25 -5.97 -14.52 -3.72
N THR A 26 -4.87 -14.20 -3.03
CA THR A 26 -4.81 -13.13 -2.04
C THR A 26 -4.07 -11.93 -2.61
N GLU A 27 -4.61 -10.73 -2.36
CA GLU A 27 -3.95 -9.47 -2.65
C GLU A 27 -3.66 -8.78 -1.31
N ASN A 28 -2.39 -8.48 -1.06
CA ASN A 28 -2.00 -7.67 0.08
C ASN A 28 -2.05 -6.20 -0.35
N ALA A 29 -2.86 -5.40 0.32
CA ALA A 29 -2.85 -3.96 0.12
C ALA A 29 -1.44 -3.40 0.39
N ALA A 30 -0.90 -2.64 -0.55
CA ALA A 30 0.33 -1.90 -0.34
C ALA A 30 0.12 -0.81 0.73
N THR A 31 1.21 -0.41 1.39
CA THR A 31 1.14 0.72 2.31
C THR A 31 0.88 2.02 1.55
N ASP A 32 -0.06 2.84 2.04
CA ASP A 32 -0.41 4.14 1.50
C ASP A 32 0.53 5.23 2.05
N ALA A 33 1.36 5.80 1.18
CA ALA A 33 2.25 6.91 1.51
C ALA A 33 1.55 8.28 1.50
N GLY A 34 0.27 8.34 1.14
CA GLY A 34 -0.47 9.57 0.91
C GLY A 34 -0.13 10.23 -0.43
N THR A 35 -0.66 11.44 -0.63
CA THR A 35 -0.40 12.25 -1.82
C THR A 35 0.55 13.39 -1.53
N ASN A 36 1.27 13.82 -2.56
CA ASN A 36 2.17 14.98 -2.47
C ASN A 36 1.45 16.21 -1.89
N GLY A 37 2.14 16.91 -1.00
CA GLY A 37 1.76 18.23 -0.52
C GLY A 37 2.82 19.27 -0.84
N THR A 38 2.59 20.51 -0.43
CA THR A 38 3.54 21.61 -0.55
C THR A 38 3.64 22.31 0.79
N LEU A 39 4.87 22.64 1.20
CA LEU A 39 5.17 23.28 2.47
C LEU A 39 6.19 24.39 2.22
N ASP A 40 5.80 25.62 2.53
CA ASP A 40 6.70 26.78 2.49
C ASP A 40 7.31 27.00 3.87
N LEU A 41 8.64 27.06 3.93
CA LEU A 41 9.38 27.22 5.17
C LEU A 41 10.34 28.40 5.10
N CYS A 42 10.51 29.06 6.25
CA CYS A 42 11.57 30.05 6.46
C CYS A 42 12.75 29.38 7.18
N SER A 43 13.98 29.78 6.87
CA SER A 43 15.19 29.19 7.48
C SER A 43 15.31 29.40 8.99
N ASN A 44 14.57 30.37 9.54
CA ASN A 44 14.46 30.66 10.97
C ASN A 44 13.08 30.24 11.55
N GLY A 45 12.28 29.50 10.78
CA GLY A 45 10.99 29.00 11.21
C GLY A 45 11.10 27.86 12.23
N ALA A 46 9.98 27.53 12.86
CA ALA A 46 9.87 26.32 13.68
C ALA A 46 9.88 25.06 12.80
N SER A 47 10.27 23.92 13.38
CA SER A 47 10.20 22.64 12.68
C SER A 47 8.76 22.26 12.38
N SER A 48 8.55 21.64 11.24
CA SER A 48 7.24 21.29 10.69
C SER A 48 7.14 19.78 10.47
N SER A 49 6.00 19.20 10.83
CA SER A 49 5.73 17.78 10.58
C SER A 49 5.49 17.56 9.09
N LEU A 50 6.36 16.78 8.44
CA LEU A 50 6.20 16.43 7.02
C LEU A 50 5.00 15.51 6.79
N PHE A 51 4.70 14.63 7.75
CA PHE A 51 3.55 13.74 7.69
C PHE A 51 2.22 14.51 7.67
N ALA A 52 2.12 15.61 8.43
CA ALA A 52 0.93 16.46 8.43
C ALA A 52 0.74 17.24 7.11
N GLN A 53 1.75 17.31 6.25
CA GLN A 53 1.66 17.99 4.95
C GLN A 53 1.24 17.05 3.82
N LEU A 54 1.17 15.74 4.06
CA LEU A 54 0.69 14.79 3.06
C LEU A 54 -0.83 14.91 2.91
N GLY A 55 -1.32 14.82 1.68
CA GLY A 55 -2.74 14.68 1.42
C GLY A 55 -3.21 13.21 1.49
N GLY A 56 -4.52 13.00 1.41
CA GLY A 56 -5.13 11.67 1.44
C GLY A 56 -5.21 11.08 2.85
N THR A 57 -5.01 9.76 2.96
CA THR A 57 -5.04 9.00 4.22
C THR A 57 -3.71 8.24 4.44
N PRO A 58 -2.57 8.95 4.53
CA PRO A 58 -1.27 8.31 4.66
C PRO A 58 -1.23 7.42 5.91
N GLN A 59 -0.65 6.24 5.77
CA GLN A 59 -0.42 5.36 6.90
C GLN A 59 0.80 5.83 7.68
N ALA A 60 0.71 5.78 9.01
CA ALA A 60 1.83 6.11 9.88
C ALA A 60 2.97 5.08 9.74
N GLY A 61 4.20 5.55 9.96
CA GLY A 61 5.43 4.78 9.78
C GLY A 61 6.29 5.31 8.64
N GLY A 62 7.29 4.53 8.23
CA GLY A 62 8.25 4.93 7.21
C GLY A 62 9.36 5.85 7.72
N ALA A 63 10.23 6.27 6.80
CA ALA A 63 11.34 7.17 7.09
C ALA A 63 11.36 8.32 6.08
N TRP A 64 11.63 9.52 6.58
CA TRP A 64 11.76 10.72 5.77
C TRP A 64 13.24 10.93 5.42
N SER A 65 13.51 11.30 4.17
CA SER A 65 14.86 11.64 3.70
C SER A 65 14.80 12.89 2.82
N GLY A 66 15.91 13.61 2.77
CA GLY A 66 16.00 14.86 2.03
C GLY A 66 17.40 15.46 2.10
N PRO A 67 17.59 16.64 1.49
CA PRO A 67 18.88 17.33 1.48
C PRO A 67 19.31 17.86 2.86
N SER A 68 18.41 17.90 3.84
CA SER A 68 18.69 18.29 5.22
C SER A 68 18.22 17.20 6.18
N ALA A 69 18.71 17.24 7.43
CA ALA A 69 18.34 16.25 8.44
C ALA A 69 16.85 16.34 8.79
N VAL A 70 16.16 15.20 8.78
CA VAL A 70 14.78 15.06 9.27
C VAL A 70 14.82 14.18 10.52
N VAL A 71 14.32 14.69 11.65
CA VAL A 71 14.32 13.97 12.93
C VAL A 71 12.89 13.71 13.34
N GLY A 72 12.53 12.44 13.53
CA GLY A 72 11.16 12.06 13.93
C GLY A 72 10.07 12.42 12.90
N GLY A 73 10.44 12.69 11.64
CA GLY A 73 9.52 13.16 10.61
C GLY A 73 9.26 14.66 10.62
N ASN A 74 10.05 15.42 11.39
CA ASN A 74 10.03 16.88 11.41
C ASN A 74 11.22 17.44 10.65
N TYR A 75 10.95 18.40 9.76
CA TYR A 75 11.94 19.20 9.03
C TYR A 75 11.99 20.60 9.65
#